data_AF-A0A060XQP2-F1
#
_entry.id   AF-A0A060XQP2-F1
#
_cell.length_a   1.000
_cell.length_b   1.000
_cell.length_c   1.000
_cell.angle_alpha   90.00
_cell.angle_beta   90.00
_cell.angle_gamma   90.00
#
_symmetry.space_group_name_H-M   'P 1'
#
loop_
_entity.id
_entity.type
_entity.pdbx_description
1 polymer ?
#
loop_
_entity_poly.entity_id
_entity_poly.type
_entity_poly.pdbx_seq_one_letter_code
_entity_poly.pdbx_strand_id
1 'polypeptide(L)'
;MKTVRTRLSMIWRCTEDSSRLLAQSENTPPESDTLCAHWIFVAGIGFFSLCFLMTSLGGQFSAKRPGDTPFTMRAEVLGGPESRGVLRKISDMLEVIMKRMDTLSKLGNTTTDSHRLDELSSALDRIQPIGLVERIQAIAQNLSDMAVRVEQILQRSMATNRVKDGATGQCEVPKDPHYPDCPSKVDWMRARWTSDPCYAFYGVDGSDCSFLIYLSEVEWFCPPLTWRNQTTTPTHIPFPKRQAAFRSDIGALLEQVGTGKESLSFMKRRMRRLAAQWASAARRLNDRLRSQWREQKRILVHVGFLTEESGDVFSPKVLKGGPLGEMVQWADILTALHVLGHNLKISVSLKELQGFLGVPPGRGSCPLTGPLPFDLIYTDYHGLQQMRQHMGLSLRKHKCHIRVIDTFGTEPAYNHEDYATLHGYRTNWGYWNLNCRQYMTMFPHTPDNSFMGFVAEELNDTERLSIQRNKVDSMAVVYGKEASMWKGKERFLAILHRYMDIHGTVYYETQRPPEVPAFVKNHGLLPQQELQQLLRKAKLFIGFGFPYEGPAPLEAIANGCIFLQPKFKPSHSSLNHEFFRGKPTSRQVSSQHPYAEQYIGRPHVITVDFNNSQEFESAIQDIMKTKVSMFT
;
A
#
# COMPACT_ATOMS: atom_id res chain seq x y z
N MET A 1 0.72 3.59 50.11
CA MET A 1 1.14 2.20 50.43
C MET A 1 0.20 1.41 51.36
N LYS A 2 -0.69 2.02 52.16
CA LYS A 2 -1.66 1.25 52.99
C LYS A 2 -2.88 0.70 52.22
N THR A 3 -3.27 1.28 51.09
CA THR A 3 -4.45 0.84 50.31
C THR A 3 -4.17 -0.33 49.35
N VAL A 4 -2.90 -0.60 49.04
CA VAL A 4 -2.47 -1.71 48.17
C VAL A 4 -2.34 -3.02 48.98
N ARG A 5 -1.95 -2.93 50.25
CA ARG A 5 -1.75 -4.09 51.13
C ARG A 5 -3.07 -4.77 51.53
N THR A 6 -4.16 -4.02 51.67
CA THR A 6 -5.51 -4.56 51.97
C THR A 6 -6.18 -5.21 50.76
N ARG A 7 -5.82 -4.80 49.52
CA ARG A 7 -6.34 -5.40 48.29
C ARG A 7 -5.63 -6.71 47.93
N LEU A 8 -4.33 -6.82 48.23
CA LEU A 8 -3.57 -8.07 48.04
C LEU A 8 -3.95 -9.17 49.04
N SER A 9 -4.32 -8.84 50.29
CA SER A 9 -4.77 -9.85 51.26
C SER A 9 -6.15 -10.44 50.95
N MET A 10 -6.98 -9.71 50.20
CA MET A 10 -8.30 -10.19 49.77
C MET A 10 -8.19 -11.13 48.58
N ILE A 11 -7.24 -10.87 47.66
CA ILE A 11 -6.95 -11.72 46.50
C ILE A 11 -6.32 -13.06 46.93
N TRP A 12 -5.49 -13.06 47.97
CA TRP A 12 -4.86 -14.28 48.50
C TRP A 12 -5.85 -15.19 49.24
N ARG A 13 -6.84 -14.64 49.96
CA ARG A 13 -7.91 -15.43 50.60
C ARG A 13 -8.87 -16.09 49.59
N CYS A 14 -9.17 -15.42 48.48
CA CYS A 14 -10.01 -16.01 47.43
C CYS A 14 -9.32 -17.15 46.67
N THR A 15 -7.99 -17.21 46.64
CA THR A 15 -7.24 -18.30 46.00
C THR A 15 -7.09 -19.53 46.91
N GLU A 16 -7.06 -19.34 48.24
CA GLU A 16 -7.06 -20.43 49.22
C GLU A 16 -8.42 -21.15 49.32
N ASP A 17 -9.53 -20.42 49.24
CA ASP A 17 -10.89 -21.01 49.28
C ASP A 17 -11.23 -21.79 47.99
N SER A 18 -10.77 -21.33 46.81
CA SER A 18 -10.93 -22.08 45.55
C SER A 18 -10.09 -23.35 45.50
N SER A 19 -8.95 -23.39 46.18
CA SER A 19 -8.09 -24.59 46.25
C SER A 19 -8.64 -25.66 47.20
N ARG A 20 -9.42 -25.27 48.22
CA ARG A 20 -10.11 -26.21 49.14
C ARG A 20 -11.35 -26.86 48.53
N LEU A 21 -12.04 -26.19 47.60
CA LEU A 21 -13.20 -26.74 46.88
C LEU A 21 -12.82 -27.81 45.84
N LEU A 22 -11.57 -27.84 45.38
CA LEU A 22 -11.06 -28.82 44.42
C LEU A 22 -10.57 -30.14 45.07
N ALA A 23 -10.49 -30.21 46.39
CA ALA A 23 -9.96 -31.38 47.10
C ALA A 23 -11.03 -32.31 47.70
N GLN A 24 -12.32 -32.10 47.40
CA GLN A 24 -13.43 -32.83 48.03
C GLN A 24 -14.35 -33.64 47.09
N SER A 25 -13.97 -33.90 45.84
CA SER A 25 -14.75 -34.79 44.96
C SER A 25 -13.91 -35.91 44.33
N GLU A 26 -13.48 -36.87 45.13
CA GLU A 26 -13.15 -38.22 44.66
C GLU A 26 -14.19 -39.19 45.23
N ASN A 27 -15.14 -39.61 44.38
CA ASN A 27 -15.89 -40.89 44.36
C ASN A 27 -17.35 -40.70 43.93
N THR A 28 -17.64 -40.77 42.61
CA THR A 28 -18.78 -41.46 41.95
C THR A 28 -18.85 -41.14 40.44
N PRO A 29 -19.46 -41.98 39.58
CA PRO A 29 -19.21 -42.04 38.13
C PRO A 29 -20.30 -41.27 37.32
N PRO A 30 -20.26 -41.19 35.97
CA PRO A 30 -20.14 -39.90 35.27
C PRO A 30 -21.36 -39.55 34.41
N GLU A 31 -21.90 -38.33 34.54
CA GLU A 31 -22.67 -37.64 33.50
C GLU A 31 -23.17 -36.30 34.06
N SER A 32 -22.35 -35.23 34.03
CA SER A 32 -22.79 -33.80 34.07
C SER A 32 -21.68 -32.77 34.33
N ASP A 33 -20.40 -33.14 34.52
CA ASP A 33 -19.38 -32.19 35.00
C ASP A 33 -18.64 -31.36 33.94
N THR A 34 -18.83 -31.61 32.64
CA THR A 34 -18.18 -30.83 31.58
C THR A 34 -18.77 -29.43 31.36
N LEU A 35 -19.98 -29.16 31.87
CA LEU A 35 -20.61 -27.84 31.78
C LEU A 35 -20.15 -26.90 32.91
N CYS A 36 -19.96 -27.38 34.15
CA CYS A 36 -19.66 -26.49 35.28
C CYS A 36 -18.26 -25.83 35.18
N ALA A 37 -17.25 -26.57 34.72
CA ALA A 37 -15.89 -26.04 34.55
C ALA A 37 -15.78 -24.99 33.42
N HIS A 38 -16.62 -25.09 32.39
CA HIS A 38 -16.62 -24.15 31.26
C HIS A 38 -17.24 -22.79 31.64
N TRP A 39 -18.29 -22.79 32.48
CA TRP A 39 -18.96 -21.56 32.92
C TRP A 39 -18.11 -20.74 33.91
N ILE A 40 -17.32 -21.40 34.77
CA ILE A 40 -16.41 -20.73 35.72
C ILE A 40 -15.23 -20.09 34.98
N PHE A 41 -14.71 -20.74 33.93
CA PHE A 41 -13.61 -20.21 33.10
C PHE A 41 -14.07 -18.99 32.26
N VAL A 42 -15.29 -19.03 31.72
CA VAL A 42 -15.87 -17.91 30.94
C VAL A 42 -16.24 -16.72 31.84
N ALA A 43 -16.76 -16.96 33.06
CA ALA A 43 -17.03 -15.91 34.03
C ALA A 43 -15.74 -15.22 34.54
N GLY A 44 -14.65 -15.98 34.70
CA GLY A 44 -13.34 -15.46 35.08
C GLY A 44 -12.72 -14.52 34.03
N ILE A 45 -12.85 -14.86 32.74
CA ILE A 45 -12.35 -14.03 31.62
C ILE A 45 -13.22 -12.77 31.43
N GLY A 46 -14.53 -12.87 31.65
CA GLY A 46 -15.46 -11.74 31.62
C GLY A 46 -15.18 -10.70 32.71
N PHE A 47 -14.88 -11.16 33.94
CA PHE A 47 -14.56 -10.28 35.07
C PHE A 47 -13.22 -9.54 34.87
N PHE A 48 -12.19 -10.23 34.36
CA PHE A 48 -10.91 -9.60 34.03
C PHE A 48 -11.02 -8.56 32.90
N SER A 49 -11.85 -8.83 31.89
CA SER A 49 -12.09 -7.91 30.77
C SER A 49 -12.85 -6.65 31.22
N LEU A 50 -13.82 -6.79 32.12
CA LEU A 50 -14.59 -5.68 32.68
C LEU A 50 -13.74 -4.79 33.61
N CYS A 51 -12.87 -5.38 34.44
CA CYS A 51 -11.92 -4.62 35.26
C CYS A 51 -10.88 -3.86 34.42
N PHE A 52 -10.45 -4.42 33.28
CA PHE A 52 -9.54 -3.75 32.33
C PHE A 52 -10.22 -2.59 31.57
N LEU A 53 -11.51 -2.75 31.22
CA LEU A 53 -12.33 -1.68 30.65
C LEU A 53 -12.58 -0.53 31.63
N MET A 54 -12.92 -0.83 32.89
CA MET A 54 -13.21 0.18 33.91
C MET A 54 -11.96 0.97 34.36
N THR A 55 -10.77 0.39 34.21
CA THR A 55 -9.48 1.07 34.50
C THR A 55 -8.95 1.87 33.31
N SER A 56 -9.32 1.53 32.06
CA SER A 56 -8.92 2.28 30.87
C SER A 56 -9.88 3.42 30.49
N LEU A 57 -11.15 3.38 30.91
CA LEU A 57 -12.17 4.41 30.63
C LEU A 57 -12.41 5.41 31.77
N GLY A 58 -11.75 5.24 32.93
CA GLY A 58 -11.84 6.13 34.09
C GLY A 58 -11.07 7.44 33.94
N GLY A 59 -11.38 8.24 32.93
CA GLY A 59 -10.75 9.54 32.67
C GLY A 59 -11.63 10.61 32.01
N GLN A 60 -12.94 10.39 31.87
CA GLN A 60 -13.85 11.39 31.29
C GLN A 60 -15.19 11.47 32.04
N PHE A 61 -15.15 12.04 33.24
CA PHE A 61 -16.29 12.79 33.78
C PHE A 61 -15.73 13.93 34.64
N SER A 62 -15.55 15.11 34.06
CA SER A 62 -15.58 16.37 34.84
C SER A 62 -15.90 17.56 33.92
N ALA A 63 -16.71 18.47 34.46
CA ALA A 63 -17.47 19.48 33.76
C ALA A 63 -16.65 20.62 33.11
N LYS A 64 -17.22 21.22 32.05
CA LYS A 64 -16.77 22.50 31.47
C LYS A 64 -16.70 23.63 32.51
N ARG A 65 -15.63 24.42 32.48
CA ARG A 65 -15.65 25.87 32.77
C ARG A 65 -14.86 26.63 31.69
N PRO A 66 -15.29 27.84 31.28
CA PRO A 66 -14.66 28.62 30.22
C PRO A 66 -13.59 29.57 30.77
N GLY A 67 -12.47 29.70 30.05
CA GLY A 67 -11.41 30.67 30.30
C GLY A 67 -10.21 30.07 31.02
N ASP A 68 -9.19 29.67 30.26
CA ASP A 68 -7.77 29.83 30.58
C ASP A 68 -6.91 29.38 29.38
N THR A 69 -5.98 30.23 28.97
CA THR A 69 -4.96 29.98 27.94
C THR A 69 -3.81 29.15 28.50
N PRO A 70 -3.14 28.29 27.71
CA PRO A 70 -1.77 27.93 28.09
C PRO A 70 -0.80 27.83 26.90
N PHE A 71 0.26 28.62 26.96
CA PHE A 71 1.57 28.16 26.53
C PHE A 71 2.30 27.49 27.71
N THR A 72 3.23 26.60 27.35
CA THR A 72 4.23 25.89 28.17
C THR A 72 3.77 24.74 29.06
N MET A 73 3.79 23.52 28.51
CA MET A 73 4.66 22.43 28.98
C MET A 73 4.75 21.34 27.90
N ARG A 74 5.97 21.09 27.44
CA ARG A 74 6.34 20.07 26.46
C ARG A 74 6.43 18.73 27.20
N ALA A 75 5.43 17.87 27.02
CA ALA A 75 5.49 16.47 27.41
C ALA A 75 5.16 15.64 26.16
N GLU A 76 6.21 15.05 25.57
CA GLU A 76 6.07 14.07 24.50
C GLU A 76 5.43 12.79 25.06
N VAL A 77 4.12 12.67 24.85
CA VAL A 77 3.42 11.39 24.88
C VAL A 77 3.10 11.03 23.44
N LEU A 78 3.92 10.15 22.86
CA LEU A 78 3.64 9.46 21.61
C LEU A 78 2.49 8.46 21.85
N GLY A 79 1.27 8.98 21.79
CA GLY A 79 0.04 8.22 21.59
C GLY A 79 -0.61 8.65 20.28
N GLY A 80 0.04 8.31 19.17
CA GLY A 80 -0.41 8.72 17.84
C GLY A 80 -1.72 8.06 17.39
N PRO A 81 -2.36 8.58 16.31
CA PRO A 81 -3.61 8.10 15.71
C PRO A 81 -3.61 6.62 15.28
N GLU A 82 -2.46 5.96 15.28
CA GLU A 82 -2.26 4.55 14.91
C GLU A 82 -2.96 3.56 15.86
N SER A 83 -3.08 3.91 17.14
CA SER A 83 -3.78 3.10 18.15
C SER A 83 -5.29 2.98 17.87
N ARG A 84 -5.91 4.00 17.27
CA ARG A 84 -7.34 3.99 16.92
C ARG A 84 -7.65 3.11 15.71
N GLY A 85 -6.74 3.01 14.75
CA GLY A 85 -6.92 2.19 13.55
C GLY A 85 -6.81 0.68 13.83
N VAL A 86 -5.87 0.31 14.71
CA VAL A 86 -5.70 -1.08 15.17
C VAL A 86 -6.90 -1.50 16.05
N LEU A 87 -7.36 -0.63 16.95
CA LEU A 87 -8.55 -0.89 17.76
C LEU A 87 -9.83 -1.02 16.91
N ARG A 88 -9.96 -0.24 15.82
CA ARG A 88 -11.07 -0.38 14.87
C ARG A 88 -11.04 -1.72 14.13
N LYS A 89 -9.87 -2.13 13.64
CA LYS A 89 -9.69 -3.45 12.99
C LYS A 89 -9.99 -4.61 13.93
N ILE A 90 -9.61 -4.52 15.20
CA ILE A 90 -9.91 -5.53 16.21
C ILE A 90 -11.41 -5.55 16.52
N SER A 91 -12.04 -4.38 16.63
CA SER A 91 -13.50 -4.25 16.82
C SER A 91 -14.28 -4.84 15.64
N ASP A 92 -13.86 -4.57 14.40
CA ASP A 92 -14.51 -5.07 13.19
C ASP A 92 -14.34 -6.60 13.06
N MET A 93 -13.18 -7.14 13.43
CA MET A 93 -12.93 -8.59 13.48
C MET A 93 -13.80 -9.29 14.52
N LEU A 94 -13.93 -8.69 15.72
CA LEU A 94 -14.79 -9.21 16.78
C LEU A 94 -16.27 -9.16 16.36
N GLU A 95 -16.71 -8.12 15.65
CA GLU A 95 -18.07 -8.02 15.14
C GLU A 95 -18.37 -9.11 14.08
N VAL A 96 -17.40 -9.45 13.22
CA VAL A 96 -17.54 -10.56 12.24
C VAL A 96 -17.60 -11.92 12.95
N ILE A 97 -16.79 -12.13 13.98
CA ILE A 97 -16.80 -13.37 14.78
C ILE A 97 -18.14 -13.50 15.53
N MET A 98 -18.63 -12.41 16.13
CA MET A 98 -19.92 -12.39 16.82
C MET A 98 -21.09 -12.62 15.86
N LYS A 99 -21.06 -12.03 14.65
CA LYS A 99 -22.08 -12.31 13.61
C LYS A 99 -22.05 -13.76 13.15
N ARG A 100 -20.87 -14.38 13.04
CA ARG A 100 -20.73 -15.81 12.69
C ARG A 100 -21.23 -16.72 13.81
N MET A 101 -20.94 -16.40 15.07
CA MET A 101 -21.51 -17.10 16.23
C MET A 101 -23.03 -16.96 16.30
N ASP A 102 -23.58 -15.78 15.97
CA ASP A 102 -25.03 -15.53 15.97
C ASP A 102 -25.73 -16.29 14.83
N THR A 103 -25.10 -16.43 13.66
CA THR A 103 -25.60 -17.30 12.58
C THR A 103 -25.50 -18.79 12.92
N LEU A 104 -24.47 -19.22 13.67
CA LEU A 104 -24.33 -20.60 14.15
C LEU A 104 -25.32 -20.92 15.27
N SER A 105 -25.61 -19.95 16.14
CA SER A 105 -26.63 -20.05 17.19
C SER A 105 -28.04 -20.13 16.60
N LYS A 106 -28.33 -19.38 15.52
CA LYS A 106 -29.62 -19.42 14.82
C LYS A 106 -29.85 -20.70 14.02
N LEU A 107 -28.78 -21.39 13.61
CA LEU A 107 -28.86 -22.69 12.92
C LEU A 107 -29.10 -23.87 13.88
N GLY A 108 -28.84 -23.69 15.18
CA GLY A 108 -29.05 -24.70 16.22
C GLY A 108 -30.51 -24.86 16.69
N ASN A 109 -31.42 -23.96 16.30
CA ASN A 109 -32.81 -23.96 16.76
C ASN A 109 -33.83 -24.49 15.72
N THR A 110 -33.37 -25.03 14.60
CA THR A 110 -34.22 -25.71 13.61
C THR A 110 -33.71 -27.13 13.39
N THR A 111 -34.29 -28.07 14.13
CA THR A 111 -34.06 -29.51 14.01
C THR A 111 -34.67 -30.05 12.73
N THR A 112 -33.85 -30.66 11.87
CA THR A 112 -34.00 -32.01 11.31
C THR A 112 -32.99 -32.16 10.17
N ASP A 113 -31.83 -32.75 10.46
CA ASP A 113 -31.04 -33.54 9.49
C ASP A 113 -29.81 -34.13 10.21
N SER A 114 -30.03 -35.25 10.90
CA SER A 114 -28.98 -35.99 11.61
C SER A 114 -27.85 -36.49 10.68
N HIS A 115 -28.10 -36.55 9.37
CA HIS A 115 -27.12 -37.01 8.38
C HIS A 115 -26.00 -36.01 8.08
N ARG A 116 -26.17 -34.71 8.36
CA ARG A 116 -25.10 -33.71 8.14
C ARG A 116 -24.16 -33.54 9.34
N LEU A 117 -24.59 -33.93 10.53
CA LEU A 117 -23.74 -33.90 11.72
C LEU A 117 -22.69 -35.02 11.70
N ASP A 118 -23.04 -36.22 11.20
CA ASP A 118 -22.11 -37.34 11.10
C ASP A 118 -21.02 -37.14 10.04
N GLU A 119 -21.35 -36.47 8.93
CA GLU A 119 -20.36 -36.11 7.89
C GLU A 119 -19.37 -35.04 8.38
N LEU A 120 -19.82 -34.12 9.24
CA LEU A 120 -18.98 -33.11 9.90
C LEU A 120 -18.18 -33.69 11.08
N SER A 121 -18.73 -34.67 11.81
CA SER A 121 -18.03 -35.41 12.86
C SER A 121 -16.87 -36.24 12.29
N SER A 122 -17.11 -36.90 11.14
CA SER A 122 -16.09 -37.60 10.34
C SER A 122 -14.99 -36.66 9.82
N ALA A 123 -15.35 -35.42 9.43
CA ALA A 123 -14.39 -34.41 9.00
C ALA A 123 -13.59 -33.80 10.17
N LEU A 124 -14.15 -33.76 11.38
CA LEU A 124 -13.46 -33.32 12.61
C LEU A 124 -12.56 -34.42 13.20
N ASP A 125 -12.93 -35.70 13.12
CA ASP A 125 -12.10 -36.82 13.59
C ASP A 125 -10.85 -37.06 12.75
N ARG A 126 -10.82 -36.57 11.49
CA ARG A 126 -9.59 -36.46 10.70
C ARG A 126 -8.63 -35.37 11.17
N ILE A 127 -9.04 -34.55 12.13
CA ILE A 127 -8.21 -33.55 12.80
C ILE A 127 -8.00 -34.00 14.26
N GLN A 128 -7.54 -35.24 14.48
CA GLN A 128 -6.97 -35.60 15.78
C GLN A 128 -5.52 -35.09 15.89
N PRO A 129 -5.19 -34.30 16.92
CA PRO A 129 -3.90 -33.61 17.06
C PRO A 129 -2.85 -34.49 17.74
N ILE A 130 -2.64 -35.73 17.30
CA ILE A 130 -1.64 -36.61 17.93
C ILE A 130 -0.19 -36.19 17.57
N GLY A 131 0.01 -35.44 16.48
CA GLY A 131 1.33 -34.91 16.11
C GLY A 131 1.56 -33.43 16.42
N LEU A 132 0.54 -32.66 16.83
CA LEU A 132 0.68 -31.22 17.06
C LEU A 132 1.22 -30.92 18.45
N VAL A 133 0.81 -31.69 19.47
CA VAL A 133 1.35 -31.54 20.83
C VAL A 133 2.81 -31.96 20.88
N GLU A 134 3.20 -33.05 20.21
CA GLU A 134 4.61 -33.45 20.09
C GLU A 134 5.43 -32.44 19.29
N ARG A 135 4.87 -31.80 18.25
CA ARG A 135 5.54 -30.72 17.52
C ARG A 135 5.64 -29.43 18.33
N ILE A 136 4.61 -29.06 19.08
CA ILE A 136 4.64 -27.90 19.97
C ILE A 136 5.63 -28.14 21.11
N GLN A 137 5.70 -29.36 21.63
CA GLN A 137 6.63 -29.74 22.69
C GLN A 137 8.07 -29.87 22.17
N ALA A 138 8.27 -30.34 20.93
CA ALA A 138 9.57 -30.30 20.25
C ALA A 138 10.00 -28.86 19.92
N ILE A 139 9.08 -27.98 19.53
CA ILE A 139 9.36 -26.55 19.31
C ILE A 139 9.66 -25.86 20.64
N ALA A 140 8.92 -26.16 21.71
CA ALA A 140 9.17 -25.62 23.05
C ALA A 140 10.50 -26.12 23.64
N GLN A 141 10.84 -27.40 23.43
CA GLN A 141 12.14 -27.95 23.83
C GLN A 141 13.26 -27.37 22.99
N ASN A 142 13.10 -27.17 21.68
CA ASN A 142 14.12 -26.55 20.83
C ASN A 142 14.29 -25.05 21.12
N LEU A 143 13.21 -24.34 21.49
CA LEU A 143 13.26 -22.96 21.98
C LEU A 143 13.91 -22.87 23.37
N SER A 144 13.68 -23.86 24.23
CA SER A 144 14.37 -23.98 25.52
C SER A 144 15.85 -24.31 25.35
N ASP A 145 16.21 -25.20 24.44
CA ASP A 145 17.59 -25.60 24.16
C ASP A 145 18.35 -24.47 23.44
N MET A 146 17.67 -23.70 22.59
CA MET A 146 18.19 -22.45 22.03
C MET A 146 18.32 -21.36 23.10
N ALA A 147 17.38 -21.23 24.04
CA ALA A 147 17.50 -20.28 25.14
C ALA A 147 18.68 -20.63 26.07
N VAL A 148 18.89 -21.92 26.37
CA VAL A 148 20.04 -22.40 27.15
C VAL A 148 21.34 -22.24 26.37
N ARG A 149 21.35 -22.43 25.03
CA ARG A 149 22.52 -22.14 24.19
C ARG A 149 22.82 -20.65 24.09
N VAL A 150 21.82 -19.79 24.03
CA VAL A 150 21.97 -18.33 24.05
C VAL A 150 22.49 -17.89 25.42
N GLU A 151 21.99 -18.47 26.51
CA GLU A 151 22.49 -18.25 27.87
C GLU A 151 23.93 -18.76 28.03
N GLN A 152 24.28 -19.92 27.45
CA GLN A 152 25.65 -20.44 27.42
C GLN A 152 26.59 -19.62 26.53
N ILE A 153 26.10 -19.01 25.45
CA ILE A 153 26.86 -18.08 24.60
C ILE A 153 27.06 -16.75 25.34
N LEU A 154 26.04 -16.25 26.05
CA LEU A 154 26.13 -15.09 26.94
C LEU A 154 27.14 -15.34 28.07
N GLN A 155 27.05 -16.48 28.75
CA GLN A 155 27.98 -16.90 29.81
C GLN A 155 29.41 -17.12 29.28
N ARG A 156 29.59 -17.70 28.09
CA ARG A 156 30.90 -17.82 27.43
C ARG A 156 31.48 -16.47 27.03
N SER A 157 30.65 -15.51 26.60
CA SER A 157 31.09 -14.13 26.31
C SER A 157 31.49 -13.38 27.59
N MET A 158 30.80 -13.63 28.71
CA MET A 158 31.14 -13.07 30.02
C MET A 158 32.42 -13.69 30.61
N ALA A 159 32.72 -14.97 30.29
CA ALA A 159 33.94 -15.65 30.74
C ALA A 159 35.18 -15.32 29.88
N THR A 160 35.00 -14.96 28.59
CA THR A 160 36.12 -14.57 27.70
C THR A 160 36.50 -13.10 27.81
N ASN A 161 35.65 -12.23 28.40
CA ASN A 161 35.95 -10.82 28.65
C ASN A 161 36.75 -10.54 29.94
N ARG A 162 37.18 -11.56 30.70
CA ARG A 162 38.08 -11.36 31.86
C ARG A 162 39.56 -11.20 31.50
N VAL A 163 39.92 -11.13 30.21
CA VAL A 163 41.30 -10.87 29.77
C VAL A 163 41.30 -9.71 28.77
N LYS A 164 41.00 -8.51 29.27
CA LYS A 164 41.57 -7.19 28.88
C LYS A 164 40.82 -6.10 29.65
N ASP A 165 40.93 -6.11 30.98
CA ASP A 165 40.63 -4.93 31.78
C ASP A 165 41.76 -3.91 31.58
N GLY A 166 41.59 -3.07 30.57
CA GLY A 166 42.31 -1.82 30.39
C GLY A 166 41.30 -0.67 30.43
N ALA A 167 41.25 0.05 31.55
CA ALA A 167 40.52 1.28 31.80
C ALA A 167 38.98 1.21 31.75
N THR A 168 38.37 0.83 32.87
CA THR A 168 37.01 1.22 33.27
C THR A 168 36.93 2.74 33.47
N GLY A 169 36.58 3.47 32.40
CA GLY A 169 36.09 4.85 32.48
C GLY A 169 34.58 4.86 32.22
N GLN A 170 33.78 5.36 33.17
CA GLN A 170 32.38 5.68 32.91
C GLN A 170 32.31 6.64 31.72
N CYS A 171 31.66 6.26 30.61
CA CYS A 171 31.45 7.20 29.52
C CYS A 171 30.47 8.28 29.99
N GLU A 172 30.99 9.46 30.27
CA GLU A 172 30.17 10.61 30.62
C GLU A 172 29.39 11.10 29.39
N VAL A 173 28.12 11.46 29.61
CA VAL A 173 27.24 11.93 28.54
C VAL A 173 27.64 13.36 28.14
N PRO A 174 28.07 13.60 26.89
CA PRO A 174 28.50 14.92 26.45
C PRO A 174 27.36 15.94 26.48
N LYS A 175 27.65 17.16 26.95
CA LYS A 175 26.76 18.32 26.88
C LYS A 175 27.30 19.31 25.84
N ASP A 176 27.33 18.89 24.58
CA ASP A 176 27.79 19.72 23.47
C ASP A 176 26.61 20.50 22.87
N PRO A 177 26.68 21.84 22.81
CA PRO A 177 25.65 22.65 22.14
C PRO A 177 25.39 22.29 20.67
N HIS A 178 26.36 21.70 19.96
CA HIS A 178 26.19 21.22 18.59
C HIS A 178 25.39 19.91 18.49
N TYR A 179 25.26 19.19 19.61
CA TYR A 179 24.51 17.94 19.74
C TYR A 179 23.50 18.03 20.90
N PRO A 180 22.52 18.95 20.81
CA PRO A 180 21.62 19.27 21.93
C PRO A 180 20.72 18.10 22.34
N ASP A 181 20.47 17.15 21.42
CA ASP A 181 19.62 15.98 21.64
C ASP A 181 20.38 14.79 22.24
N CYS A 182 21.72 14.84 22.35
CA CYS A 182 22.52 13.72 22.84
C CYS A 182 22.09 13.26 24.25
N PRO A 183 21.97 14.15 25.26
CA PRO A 183 21.63 13.72 26.61
C PRO A 183 20.25 13.07 26.72
N SER A 184 19.24 13.69 26.10
CA SER A 184 17.87 13.16 26.13
C SER A 184 17.74 11.83 25.39
N LYS A 185 18.53 11.63 24.32
CA LYS A 185 18.61 10.36 23.60
C LYS A 185 19.28 9.27 24.42
N VAL A 186 20.35 9.56 25.16
CA VAL A 186 20.98 8.58 26.06
C VAL A 186 19.99 8.17 27.18
N ASP A 187 19.28 9.12 27.78
CA ASP A 187 18.24 8.82 28.76
C ASP A 187 17.12 7.95 28.19
N TRP A 188 16.74 8.21 26.93
CA TRP A 188 15.78 7.38 26.22
C TRP A 188 16.32 5.95 26.02
N MET A 189 17.58 5.79 25.62
CA MET A 189 18.22 4.49 25.43
C MET A 189 18.25 3.69 26.73
N ARG A 190 18.63 4.30 27.87
CA ARG A 190 18.59 3.65 29.19
C ARG A 190 17.24 3.00 29.50
N ALA A 191 16.15 3.67 29.14
CA ALA A 191 14.81 3.19 29.41
C ALA A 191 14.25 2.23 28.35
N ARG A 192 14.73 2.30 27.09
CA ARG A 192 14.02 1.72 25.93
C ARG A 192 14.89 1.04 24.88
N TRP A 193 16.19 0.85 25.09
CA TRP A 193 17.05 0.19 24.11
C TRP A 193 16.64 -1.27 23.80
N THR A 194 15.90 -1.94 24.67
CA THR A 194 15.37 -3.30 24.40
C THR A 194 14.05 -3.31 23.62
N SER A 195 13.50 -2.13 23.29
CA SER A 195 12.22 -2.01 22.58
C SER A 195 12.26 -2.51 21.14
N ASP A 196 13.44 -2.59 20.54
CA ASP A 196 13.68 -3.07 19.18
C ASP A 196 14.98 -3.89 19.15
N PRO A 197 14.99 -5.14 18.64
CA PRO A 197 16.21 -5.95 18.57
C PRO A 197 17.32 -5.32 17.71
N CYS A 198 17.00 -4.31 16.89
CA CYS A 198 18.00 -3.62 16.08
C CYS A 198 19.10 -2.94 16.92
N TYR A 199 18.80 -2.47 18.13
CA TYR A 199 19.80 -1.83 18.99
C TYR A 199 20.87 -2.84 19.42
N ALA A 200 20.45 -4.04 19.84
CA ALA A 200 21.36 -5.13 20.18
C ALA A 200 22.17 -5.60 18.96
N PHE A 201 21.57 -5.60 17.77
CA PHE A 201 22.27 -5.89 16.52
C PHE A 201 23.43 -4.91 16.24
N TYR A 202 23.28 -3.64 16.61
CA TYR A 202 24.37 -2.64 16.54
C TYR A 202 25.34 -2.68 17.73
N GLY A 203 25.22 -3.67 18.62
CA GLY A 203 26.14 -3.85 19.75
C GLY A 203 25.77 -3.05 21.00
N VAL A 204 24.54 -2.54 21.10
CA VAL A 204 24.04 -1.97 22.36
C VAL A 204 23.85 -3.08 23.39
N ASP A 205 24.51 -2.94 24.53
CA ASP A 205 24.55 -3.93 25.62
C ASP A 205 23.88 -3.44 26.92
N GLY A 206 23.34 -2.23 26.92
CA GLY A 206 22.72 -1.60 28.09
C GLY A 206 23.62 -0.67 28.91
N SER A 207 24.91 -0.58 28.57
CA SER A 207 25.84 0.39 29.18
C SER A 207 25.75 1.79 28.54
N ASP A 208 26.05 2.83 29.31
CA ASP A 208 26.11 4.21 28.79
C ASP A 208 27.14 4.36 27.65
N CYS A 209 28.24 3.62 27.72
CA CYS A 209 29.23 3.60 26.66
C CYS A 209 28.66 3.05 25.35
N SER A 210 27.91 1.95 25.38
CA SER A 210 27.31 1.40 24.16
C SER A 210 26.20 2.29 23.59
N PHE A 211 25.45 2.99 24.45
CA PHE A 211 24.49 4.02 24.01
C PHE A 211 25.19 5.17 23.30
N LEU A 212 26.27 5.69 23.87
CA LEU A 212 27.03 6.79 23.27
C LEU A 212 27.71 6.39 21.96
N ILE A 213 28.24 5.16 21.86
CA ILE A 213 28.77 4.62 20.60
C ILE A 213 27.66 4.57 19.54
N TYR A 214 26.50 3.99 19.86
CA TYR A 214 25.38 3.90 18.93
C TYR A 214 24.87 5.28 18.49
N LEU A 215 24.63 6.18 19.44
CA LEU A 215 24.09 7.51 19.14
C LEU A 215 25.09 8.41 18.41
N SER A 216 26.39 8.17 18.51
CA SER A 216 27.40 8.94 17.79
C SER A 216 27.72 8.37 16.41
N GLU A 217 27.94 7.06 16.32
CA GLU A 217 28.43 6.41 15.10
C GLU A 217 27.28 5.97 14.16
N VAL A 218 26.10 5.66 14.72
CA VAL A 218 24.97 5.08 13.97
C VAL A 218 23.84 6.10 13.75
N GLU A 219 23.34 6.78 14.78
CA GLU A 219 22.24 7.76 14.64
C GLU A 219 22.69 9.23 14.57
N TRP A 220 23.96 9.51 14.87
CA TRP A 220 24.57 10.84 14.82
C TRP A 220 23.91 11.91 15.72
N PHE A 221 23.23 11.51 16.79
CA PHE A 221 22.71 12.41 17.83
C PHE A 221 23.77 12.86 18.84
N CYS A 222 24.90 12.14 18.94
CA CYS A 222 26.02 12.46 19.85
C CYS A 222 27.32 12.74 19.09
N PRO A 223 28.27 13.50 19.69
CA PRO A 223 29.55 13.78 19.05
C PRO A 223 30.38 12.49 18.88
N PRO A 224 31.19 12.39 17.80
CA PRO A 224 32.10 11.26 17.60
C PRO A 224 33.07 11.07 18.79
N LEU A 225 33.25 9.84 19.24
CA LEU A 225 34.08 9.52 20.40
C LEU A 225 35.57 9.54 20.04
N THR A 226 36.34 10.44 20.66
CA THR A 226 37.76 10.69 20.31
C THR A 226 38.70 9.55 20.64
N TRP A 227 38.36 8.70 21.62
CA TRP A 227 39.15 7.53 22.02
C TRP A 227 38.93 6.31 21.14
N ARG A 228 37.98 6.35 20.20
CA ARG A 228 37.85 5.35 19.15
C ARG A 228 38.57 5.86 17.91
N ASN A 229 39.48 5.05 17.38
CA ASN A 229 40.14 5.34 16.12
C ASN A 229 39.09 5.54 15.02
N GLN A 230 38.88 6.78 14.59
CA GLN A 230 37.96 7.17 13.52
C GLN A 230 38.42 6.67 12.12
N THR A 231 39.33 5.70 12.05
CA THR A 231 39.90 5.14 10.83
C THR A 231 38.92 4.29 10.02
N THR A 232 37.68 4.11 10.49
CA THR A 232 36.63 3.37 9.78
C THR A 232 35.38 4.23 9.61
N THR A 233 35.50 5.45 9.10
CA THR A 233 34.48 5.82 8.09
C THR A 233 34.85 4.98 6.87
N PRO A 234 34.03 4.01 6.44
CA PRO A 234 34.29 3.36 5.16
C PRO A 234 34.31 4.50 4.14
N THR A 235 35.49 4.87 3.65
CA THR A 235 35.60 5.69 2.45
C THR A 235 34.74 4.99 1.43
N HIS A 236 33.56 5.54 1.14
CA HIS A 236 32.60 4.94 0.24
C HIS A 236 33.28 4.88 -1.11
N ILE A 237 33.88 3.73 -1.44
CA ILE A 237 34.49 3.49 -2.73
C ILE A 237 33.36 3.67 -3.73
N PRO A 238 33.37 4.74 -4.53
CA PRO A 238 32.30 4.97 -5.48
C PRO A 238 32.23 3.75 -6.38
N PHE A 239 31.03 3.20 -6.56
CA PHE A 239 30.87 2.09 -7.49
C PHE A 239 31.43 2.50 -8.85
N PRO A 240 32.18 1.62 -9.54
CA PRO A 240 32.77 1.96 -10.81
C PRO A 240 31.68 2.40 -11.78
N LYS A 241 31.84 3.60 -12.34
CA LYS A 241 30.86 4.17 -13.28
C LYS A 241 30.81 3.32 -14.54
N ARG A 242 29.64 2.75 -14.83
CA ARG A 242 29.41 1.88 -15.99
C ARG A 242 28.53 2.54 -17.03
N GLN A 243 28.73 2.17 -18.29
CA GLN A 243 27.92 2.68 -19.39
C GLN A 243 26.52 2.11 -19.49
N ALA A 244 25.52 3.01 -19.43
CA ALA A 244 24.14 2.67 -19.78
C ALA A 244 24.07 2.47 -21.30
N ALA A 245 24.01 1.21 -21.71
CA ALA A 245 23.74 0.83 -23.09
C ALA A 245 22.24 0.57 -23.26
N PHE A 246 21.67 1.04 -24.37
CA PHE A 246 20.28 0.74 -24.70
C PHE A 246 20.07 -0.78 -24.85
N ARG A 247 18.96 -1.28 -24.34
CA ARG A 247 18.57 -2.70 -24.44
C ARG A 247 17.37 -2.84 -25.37
N SER A 248 17.47 -3.75 -26.33
CA SER A 248 16.34 -4.12 -27.20
C SER A 248 15.56 -5.32 -26.68
N ASP A 249 16.22 -6.22 -25.95
CA ASP A 249 15.58 -7.39 -25.34
C ASP A 249 15.02 -7.06 -23.95
N ILE A 250 13.80 -7.52 -23.68
CA ILE A 250 13.13 -7.39 -22.39
C ILE A 250 13.00 -8.72 -21.64
N GLY A 251 13.54 -9.84 -22.17
CA GLY A 251 13.49 -11.15 -21.52
C GLY A 251 14.02 -11.10 -20.09
N ALA A 252 15.21 -10.51 -19.89
CA ALA A 252 15.80 -10.34 -18.57
C ALA A 252 14.98 -9.47 -17.60
N LEU A 253 14.15 -8.55 -18.11
CA LEU A 253 13.23 -7.77 -17.30
C LEU A 253 12.04 -8.63 -16.87
N LEU A 254 11.45 -9.38 -17.79
CA LEU A 254 10.27 -10.20 -17.54
C LEU A 254 10.51 -11.26 -16.45
N GLU A 255 11.72 -11.82 -16.38
CA GLU A 255 12.12 -12.75 -15.32
C GLU A 255 12.22 -12.06 -13.94
N GLN A 256 12.53 -10.77 -13.89
CA GLN A 256 12.62 -10.00 -12.64
C GLN A 256 11.27 -9.51 -12.11
N VAL A 257 10.24 -9.37 -12.96
CA VAL A 257 8.91 -8.82 -12.59
C VAL A 257 8.12 -9.77 -11.66
N GLY A 258 8.71 -10.89 -11.22
CA GLY A 258 8.10 -11.82 -10.28
C GLY A 258 6.95 -12.62 -10.89
N THR A 259 6.41 -13.57 -10.13
CA THR A 259 5.30 -14.45 -10.52
C THR A 259 4.26 -14.52 -9.39
N GLY A 260 3.15 -15.22 -9.61
CA GLY A 260 2.18 -15.54 -8.55
C GLY A 260 1.03 -14.54 -8.34
N LYS A 261 1.11 -13.31 -8.86
CA LYS A 261 0.02 -12.32 -8.80
C LYS A 261 -0.50 -11.98 -10.19
N GLU A 262 -1.82 -11.89 -10.35
CA GLU A 262 -2.43 -11.57 -11.66
C GLU A 262 -2.05 -10.16 -12.14
N SER A 263 -1.86 -9.22 -11.22
CA SER A 263 -1.34 -7.88 -11.50
C SER A 263 0.03 -7.92 -12.20
N LEU A 264 0.93 -8.82 -11.78
CA LEU A 264 2.25 -9.01 -12.40
C LEU A 264 2.11 -9.71 -13.76
N SER A 265 1.22 -10.69 -13.87
CA SER A 265 0.89 -11.34 -15.15
C SER A 265 0.37 -10.33 -16.18
N PHE A 266 -0.50 -9.41 -15.77
CA PHE A 266 -1.00 -8.32 -16.60
C PHE A 266 0.15 -7.43 -17.10
N MET A 267 1.02 -6.96 -16.20
CA MET A 267 2.17 -6.14 -16.57
C MET A 267 3.07 -6.87 -17.58
N LYS A 268 3.42 -8.13 -17.33
CA LYS A 268 4.26 -8.93 -18.24
C LYS A 268 3.61 -9.13 -19.62
N ARG A 269 2.30 -9.39 -19.69
CA ARG A 269 1.58 -9.50 -20.97
C ARG A 269 1.64 -8.19 -21.76
N ARG A 270 1.49 -7.04 -21.09
CA ARG A 270 1.63 -5.72 -21.70
C ARG A 270 3.05 -5.48 -22.22
N MET A 271 4.07 -5.71 -21.38
CA MET A 271 5.48 -5.54 -21.75
C MET A 271 5.83 -6.36 -22.98
N ARG A 272 5.42 -7.64 -23.02
CA ARG A 272 5.62 -8.53 -24.18
C ARG A 272 4.96 -8.00 -25.44
N ARG A 273 3.71 -7.53 -25.35
CA ARG A 273 2.98 -6.97 -26.51
C ARG A 273 3.70 -5.76 -27.11
N LEU A 274 4.22 -4.87 -26.27
CA LEU A 274 4.87 -3.63 -26.70
C LEU A 274 6.38 -3.80 -26.95
N ALA A 275 6.95 -5.00 -26.81
CA ALA A 275 8.39 -5.23 -26.86
C ALA A 275 9.06 -4.71 -28.14
N ALA A 276 8.45 -4.98 -29.30
CA ALA A 276 8.97 -4.52 -30.59
C ALA A 276 8.96 -2.99 -30.73
N GLN A 277 7.90 -2.35 -30.23
CA GLN A 277 7.78 -0.88 -30.23
C GLN A 277 8.82 -0.25 -29.29
N TRP A 278 9.00 -0.80 -28.09
CA TRP A 278 10.04 -0.37 -27.16
C TRP A 278 11.44 -0.50 -27.75
N ALA A 279 11.77 -1.63 -28.38
CA ALA A 279 13.06 -1.83 -29.04
C ALA A 279 13.27 -0.85 -30.21
N SER A 280 12.21 -0.55 -30.97
CA SER A 280 12.26 0.44 -32.05
C SER A 280 12.47 1.86 -31.51
N ALA A 281 11.72 2.26 -30.48
CA ALA A 281 11.86 3.55 -29.82
C ALA A 281 13.25 3.75 -29.20
N ALA A 282 13.80 2.70 -28.58
CA ALA A 282 15.15 2.70 -28.02
C ALA A 282 16.21 3.02 -29.07
N ARG A 283 16.14 2.37 -30.23
CA ARG A 283 17.06 2.61 -31.36
C ARG A 283 16.93 4.05 -31.87
N ARG A 284 15.71 4.52 -32.14
CA ARG A 284 15.47 5.90 -32.58
C ARG A 284 16.02 6.93 -31.59
N LEU A 285 15.86 6.69 -30.29
CA LEU A 285 16.39 7.58 -29.26
C LEU A 285 17.93 7.52 -29.19
N ASN A 286 18.52 6.33 -29.27
CA ASN A 286 19.97 6.16 -29.31
C ASN A 286 20.61 6.94 -30.47
N ASP A 287 20.01 6.86 -31.66
CA ASP A 287 20.48 7.57 -32.85
C ASP A 287 20.40 9.09 -32.67
N ARG A 288 19.29 9.59 -32.08
CA ARG A 288 19.12 11.02 -31.78
C ARG A 288 20.10 11.53 -30.74
N LEU A 289 20.43 10.72 -29.74
CA LEU A 289 21.39 11.06 -28.69
C LEU A 289 22.85 10.96 -29.16
N ARG A 290 23.11 10.48 -30.39
CA ARG A 290 24.45 10.38 -30.99
C ARG A 290 25.46 9.70 -30.06
N SER A 291 25.05 8.61 -29.41
CA SER A 291 25.88 7.84 -28.47
C SER A 291 26.42 8.66 -27.29
N GLN A 292 25.73 9.72 -26.87
CA GLN A 292 26.10 10.51 -25.69
C GLN A 292 26.30 9.60 -24.47
N TRP A 293 27.35 9.92 -23.72
CA TRP A 293 27.74 9.16 -22.54
C TRP A 293 26.69 9.33 -21.41
N ARG A 294 26.13 8.22 -20.89
CA ARG A 294 25.08 8.18 -19.85
C ARG A 294 25.41 7.17 -18.75
N GLU A 295 25.64 7.65 -17.53
CA GLU A 295 25.94 6.77 -16.39
C GLU A 295 24.80 5.78 -16.09
N GLN A 296 25.16 4.49 -15.98
CA GLN A 296 24.23 3.44 -15.55
C GLN A 296 23.95 3.59 -14.05
N LYS A 297 22.70 3.93 -13.73
CA LYS A 297 22.18 3.95 -12.36
C LYS A 297 21.71 2.57 -11.90
N ARG A 298 21.85 2.32 -10.60
CA ARG A 298 21.20 1.24 -9.84
C ARG A 298 19.90 1.79 -9.27
N ILE A 299 18.78 1.20 -9.68
CA ILE A 299 17.45 1.73 -9.40
C ILE A 299 16.64 0.65 -8.70
N LEU A 300 16.14 0.98 -7.51
CA LEU A 300 15.11 0.19 -6.86
C LEU A 300 13.74 0.64 -7.38
N VAL A 301 12.92 -0.31 -7.80
CA VAL A 301 11.52 -0.09 -8.13
C VAL A 301 10.70 -0.92 -7.15
N HIS A 302 10.05 -0.24 -6.21
CA HIS A 302 9.26 -0.89 -5.18
C HIS A 302 7.78 -0.50 -5.33
N VAL A 303 6.97 -1.48 -5.76
CA VAL A 303 5.54 -1.29 -6.02
C VAL A 303 4.76 -1.67 -4.75
N GLY A 304 4.60 -0.69 -3.87
CA GLY A 304 4.09 -0.87 -2.51
C GLY A 304 2.63 -1.31 -2.47
N PHE A 305 1.76 -0.81 -3.35
CA PHE A 305 0.33 -1.19 -3.30
C PHE A 305 0.09 -2.67 -3.67
N LEU A 306 1.08 -3.34 -4.31
CA LEU A 306 1.02 -4.76 -4.63
C LEU A 306 1.50 -5.66 -3.48
N THR A 307 2.00 -5.10 -2.38
CA THR A 307 2.43 -5.86 -1.20
C THR A 307 1.24 -6.51 -0.48
N GLU A 308 1.48 -7.62 0.20
CA GLU A 308 0.44 -8.33 0.98
C GLU A 308 -0.06 -7.46 2.15
N GLU A 309 0.85 -6.68 2.74
CA GLU A 309 0.60 -5.80 3.88
C GLU A 309 -0.26 -4.59 3.51
N SER A 310 -0.31 -4.23 2.22
CA SER A 310 -1.27 -3.28 1.68
C SER A 310 -2.65 -3.89 1.41
N GLY A 311 -2.84 -5.17 1.74
CA GLY A 311 -4.08 -5.92 1.63
C GLY A 311 -4.31 -6.56 0.25
N ASP A 312 -3.31 -6.55 -0.63
CA ASP A 312 -3.38 -7.01 -2.04
C ASP A 312 -4.72 -6.65 -2.73
N VAL A 313 -5.22 -5.44 -2.47
CA VAL A 313 -6.61 -5.04 -2.79
C VAL A 313 -6.88 -5.06 -4.30
N PHE A 314 -5.82 -5.00 -5.12
CA PHE A 314 -5.92 -4.89 -6.57
C PHE A 314 -5.87 -6.24 -7.28
N SER A 315 -5.12 -7.24 -6.80
CA SER A 315 -4.99 -8.51 -7.52
C SER A 315 -6.32 -9.25 -7.72
N PRO A 316 -7.23 -9.34 -6.73
CA PRO A 316 -8.57 -9.89 -6.94
C PRO A 316 -9.43 -9.04 -7.87
N LYS A 317 -9.21 -7.72 -7.92
CA LYS A 317 -9.96 -6.79 -8.76
C LYS A 317 -9.51 -6.79 -10.21
N VAL A 318 -8.24 -7.12 -10.50
CA VAL A 318 -7.74 -7.24 -11.89
C VAL A 318 -8.59 -8.24 -12.69
N LEU A 319 -8.92 -9.38 -12.09
CA LEU A 319 -9.77 -10.41 -12.72
C LEU A 319 -11.23 -9.96 -12.93
N LYS A 320 -11.67 -8.93 -12.21
CA LYS A 320 -13.02 -8.34 -12.30
C LYS A 320 -13.04 -7.01 -13.06
N GLY A 321 -11.98 -6.69 -13.80
CA GLY A 321 -11.93 -5.49 -14.64
C GLY A 321 -11.65 -4.20 -13.87
N GLY A 322 -11.01 -4.31 -12.69
CA GLY A 322 -10.68 -3.21 -11.80
C GLY A 322 -9.80 -2.12 -12.42
N PRO A 323 -9.43 -1.07 -11.66
CA PRO A 323 -8.59 0.00 -12.16
C PRO A 323 -7.19 -0.55 -12.49
N LEU A 324 -6.83 -0.52 -13.79
CA LEU A 324 -5.54 -1.02 -14.30
C LEU A 324 -4.58 0.11 -14.71
N GLY A 325 -4.94 1.37 -14.44
CA GLY A 325 -4.15 2.53 -14.87
C GLY A 325 -2.76 2.54 -14.25
N GLU A 326 -2.67 2.33 -12.95
CA GLU A 326 -1.40 2.25 -12.22
C GLU A 326 -0.52 1.09 -12.74
N MET A 327 -1.14 -0.05 -13.06
CA MET A 327 -0.45 -1.23 -13.60
C MET A 327 0.13 -0.96 -14.97
N VAL A 328 -0.59 -0.21 -15.82
CA VAL A 328 -0.10 0.25 -17.12
C VAL A 328 1.13 1.14 -16.94
N GLN A 329 1.04 2.14 -16.06
CA GLN A 329 2.13 3.06 -15.79
C GLN A 329 3.37 2.35 -15.22
N TRP A 330 3.21 1.46 -14.24
CA TRP A 330 4.33 0.69 -13.68
C TRP A 330 5.00 -0.23 -14.70
N ALA A 331 4.23 -0.88 -15.57
CA ALA A 331 4.79 -1.69 -16.64
C ALA A 331 5.65 -0.88 -17.61
N ASP A 332 5.19 0.33 -17.95
CA ASP A 332 5.88 1.21 -18.88
C ASP A 332 7.12 1.85 -18.23
N ILE A 333 7.07 2.24 -16.94
CA ILE A 333 8.22 2.72 -16.16
C ILE A 333 9.32 1.66 -16.11
N LEU A 334 8.99 0.44 -15.72
CA LEU A 334 9.95 -0.68 -15.64
C LEU A 334 10.61 -0.93 -17.00
N THR A 335 9.81 -0.93 -18.06
CA THR A 335 10.32 -1.16 -19.42
C THR A 335 11.22 -0.02 -19.88
N ALA A 336 10.81 1.23 -19.66
CA ALA A 336 11.61 2.40 -20.02
C ALA A 336 12.97 2.41 -19.31
N LEU A 337 12.99 2.18 -17.99
CA LEU A 337 14.23 2.16 -17.21
C LEU A 337 15.17 1.03 -17.67
N HIS A 338 14.62 -0.16 -17.97
CA HIS A 338 15.39 -1.29 -18.49
C HIS A 338 15.98 -1.00 -19.87
N VAL A 339 15.14 -0.52 -20.80
CA VAL A 339 15.51 -0.18 -22.17
C VAL A 339 16.56 0.92 -22.22
N LEU A 340 16.50 1.89 -21.31
CA LEU A 340 17.52 2.94 -21.15
C LEU A 340 18.87 2.40 -20.65
N GLY A 341 18.94 1.15 -20.20
CA GLY A 341 20.17 0.47 -19.82
C GLY A 341 20.48 0.48 -18.32
N HIS A 342 19.52 0.81 -17.46
CA HIS A 342 19.74 0.88 -16.01
C HIS A 342 19.76 -0.50 -15.34
N ASN A 343 20.39 -0.60 -14.18
CA ASN A 343 20.41 -1.81 -13.36
C ASN A 343 19.22 -1.76 -12.39
N LEU A 344 18.25 -2.64 -12.57
CA LEU A 344 17.00 -2.61 -11.79
C LEU A 344 17.02 -3.67 -10.68
N LYS A 345 16.42 -3.32 -9.55
CA LYS A 345 15.92 -4.25 -8.55
C LYS A 345 14.43 -3.99 -8.36
N ILE A 346 13.61 -5.01 -8.55
CA ILE A 346 12.15 -4.90 -8.48
C ILE A 346 11.71 -5.58 -7.18
N SER A 347 10.90 -4.89 -6.39
CA SER A 347 10.35 -5.41 -5.14
C SER A 347 8.84 -5.21 -5.11
N VAL A 348 8.12 -6.27 -4.73
CA VAL A 348 6.65 -6.29 -4.60
C VAL A 348 6.20 -6.93 -3.27
N SER A 349 7.14 -7.05 -2.34
CA SER A 349 6.95 -7.56 -0.98
C SER A 349 7.86 -6.82 0.01
N LEU A 350 7.46 -6.73 1.29
CA LEU A 350 8.31 -6.13 2.32
C LEU A 350 9.62 -6.86 2.53
N LYS A 351 9.60 -8.20 2.44
CA LYS A 351 10.81 -9.02 2.60
C LYS A 351 11.89 -8.65 1.59
N GLU A 352 11.51 -8.50 0.31
CA GLU A 352 12.44 -8.06 -0.73
C GLU A 352 12.92 -6.61 -0.49
N LEU A 353 12.00 -5.71 -0.12
CA LEU A 353 12.33 -4.32 0.16
C LEU A 353 13.40 -4.22 1.27
N GLN A 354 13.16 -4.89 2.40
CA GLN A 354 14.07 -4.93 3.54
C GLN A 354 15.42 -5.52 3.16
N GLY A 355 15.42 -6.65 2.43
CA GLY A 355 16.64 -7.31 1.96
C GLY A 355 17.46 -6.44 1.01
N PHE A 356 16.81 -5.69 0.13
CA PHE A 356 17.49 -4.80 -0.82
C PHE A 356 18.01 -3.51 -0.19
N LEU A 357 17.29 -2.95 0.79
CA LEU A 357 17.69 -1.72 1.47
C LEU A 357 18.76 -1.96 2.54
N GLY A 358 18.94 -3.20 3.02
CA GLY A 358 19.83 -3.49 4.14
C GLY A 358 19.24 -3.02 5.47
N VAL A 359 17.96 -3.34 5.70
CA VAL A 359 17.28 -3.00 6.96
C VAL A 359 17.76 -3.95 8.08
N PRO A 360 18.18 -3.44 9.25
CA PRO A 360 18.55 -4.29 10.39
C PRO A 360 17.35 -5.09 10.91
N PRO A 361 17.57 -6.21 11.62
CA PRO A 361 16.47 -6.96 12.23
C PRO A 361 15.70 -6.09 13.21
N GLY A 362 14.36 -6.13 13.16
CA GLY A 362 13.54 -5.40 14.12
C GLY A 362 12.35 -4.67 13.52
N ARG A 363 11.94 -3.58 14.17
CA ARG A 363 10.73 -2.81 13.84
C ARG A 363 11.04 -1.49 13.12
N GLY A 364 12.28 -1.31 12.67
CA GLY A 364 12.72 -0.14 11.91
C GLY A 364 13.01 1.10 12.75
N SER A 365 13.30 0.92 14.03
CA SER A 365 13.74 2.01 14.90
C SER A 365 15.15 2.50 14.55
N CYS A 366 16.01 1.57 14.12
CA CYS A 366 17.40 1.85 13.79
C CYS A 366 17.60 2.20 12.30
N PRO A 367 18.65 2.96 11.95
CA PRO A 367 19.00 3.25 10.56
C PRO A 367 19.48 1.99 9.79
N LEU A 368 19.63 2.13 8.47
CA LEU A 368 20.12 1.06 7.59
C LEU A 368 21.53 0.60 7.98
N THR A 369 21.84 -0.68 7.73
CA THR A 369 23.13 -1.30 8.09
C THR A 369 24.32 -0.74 7.32
N GLY A 370 24.08 0.05 6.28
CA GLY A 370 25.11 0.67 5.46
C GLY A 370 24.56 1.78 4.57
N PRO A 371 25.40 2.30 3.65
CA PRO A 371 24.95 3.30 2.68
C PRO A 371 23.86 2.73 1.78
N LEU A 372 22.93 3.58 1.37
CA LEU A 372 21.87 3.19 0.43
C LEU A 372 22.49 2.65 -0.88
N PRO A 373 22.19 1.39 -1.28
CA PRO A 373 22.83 0.77 -2.44
C PRO A 373 22.26 1.22 -3.79
N PHE A 374 21.33 2.19 -3.80
CA PHE A 374 20.60 2.64 -4.97
C PHE A 374 20.78 4.13 -5.22
N ASP A 375 20.93 4.50 -6.48
CA ASP A 375 21.03 5.89 -6.91
C ASP A 375 19.66 6.56 -6.98
N LEU A 376 18.62 5.78 -7.29
CA LEU A 376 17.21 6.21 -7.37
C LEU A 376 16.29 5.12 -6.81
N ILE A 377 15.17 5.54 -6.23
CA ILE A 377 14.10 4.66 -5.78
C ILE A 377 12.79 5.16 -6.41
N TYR A 378 12.13 4.34 -7.22
CA TYR A 378 10.77 4.57 -7.68
C TYR A 378 9.81 3.81 -6.78
N THR A 379 8.80 4.49 -6.25
CA THR A 379 7.78 3.86 -5.40
C THR A 379 6.44 4.59 -5.48
N ASP A 380 5.45 4.13 -4.72
CA ASP A 380 4.14 4.76 -4.54
C ASP A 380 3.95 5.18 -3.07
N TYR A 381 2.75 5.67 -2.72
CA TYR A 381 2.42 6.06 -1.35
C TYR A 381 2.51 4.92 -0.32
N HIS A 382 2.14 3.70 -0.73
CA HIS A 382 2.24 2.54 0.15
C HIS A 382 3.70 2.19 0.41
N GLY A 383 4.52 2.21 -0.63
CA GLY A 383 5.94 1.95 -0.51
C GLY A 383 6.70 3.03 0.27
N LEU A 384 6.30 4.31 0.15
CA LEU A 384 6.77 5.37 1.03
C LEU A 384 6.46 5.09 2.50
N GLN A 385 5.24 4.64 2.81
CA GLN A 385 4.84 4.27 4.16
C GLN A 385 5.68 3.12 4.71
N GLN A 386 5.91 2.10 3.89
CA GLN A 386 6.71 0.94 4.25
C GLN A 386 8.18 1.29 4.46
N MET A 387 8.74 2.14 3.60
CA MET A 387 10.09 2.68 3.78
C MET A 387 10.18 3.55 5.04
N ARG A 388 9.16 4.36 5.36
CA ARG A 388 9.13 5.14 6.63
C ARG A 388 9.18 4.24 7.85
N GLN A 389 8.47 3.10 7.80
CA GLN A 389 8.46 2.13 8.89
C GLN A 389 9.78 1.40 9.05
N HIS A 390 10.51 1.12 7.96
CA HIS A 390 11.68 0.23 8.01
C HIS A 390 13.04 0.94 7.88
N MET A 391 13.11 2.11 7.25
CA MET A 391 14.35 2.88 7.13
C MET A 391 14.59 3.82 8.32
N GLY A 392 13.59 4.01 9.19
CA GLY A 392 13.68 4.90 10.35
C GLY A 392 14.23 6.28 9.99
N LEU A 393 15.26 6.72 10.72
CA LEU A 393 15.95 7.99 10.48
C LEU A 393 16.66 8.07 9.12
N SER A 394 17.05 6.93 8.53
CA SER A 394 17.73 6.90 7.23
C SER A 394 16.86 7.43 6.11
N LEU A 395 15.52 7.29 6.22
CA LEU A 395 14.63 7.84 5.20
C LEU A 395 14.83 9.34 5.02
N ARG A 396 15.01 10.10 6.12
CA ARG A 396 15.23 11.55 6.09
C ARG A 396 16.46 11.92 5.27
N LYS A 397 17.56 11.18 5.45
CA LYS A 397 18.82 11.38 4.72
C LYS A 397 18.70 11.05 3.23
N HIS A 398 17.85 10.09 2.89
CA HIS A 398 17.76 9.55 1.52
C HIS A 398 16.52 10.00 0.72
N LYS A 399 15.73 10.96 1.23
CA LYS A 399 14.53 11.49 0.55
C LYS A 399 14.81 11.91 -0.90
N CYS A 400 15.97 12.49 -1.20
CA CYS A 400 16.30 13.00 -2.54
C CYS A 400 16.39 11.92 -3.64
N HIS A 401 16.61 10.66 -3.26
CA HIS A 401 16.67 9.53 -4.19
C HIS A 401 15.28 9.07 -4.66
N ILE A 402 14.23 9.47 -3.94
CA ILE A 402 12.88 8.93 -4.11
C ILE A 402 12.14 9.63 -5.25
N ARG A 403 11.40 8.86 -6.03
CA ARG A 403 10.44 9.27 -7.04
C ARG A 403 9.13 8.56 -6.74
N VAL A 404 8.06 9.33 -6.57
CA VAL A 404 6.78 8.84 -6.06
C VAL A 404 5.76 8.87 -7.19
N ILE A 405 5.34 7.70 -7.65
CA ILE A 405 4.27 7.55 -8.62
C ILE A 405 2.94 7.88 -7.94
N ASP A 406 2.32 8.96 -8.39
CA ASP A 406 1.10 9.53 -7.82
C ASP A 406 0.17 9.98 -8.95
N THR A 407 -0.79 9.13 -9.30
CA THR A 407 -1.72 9.32 -10.42
C THR A 407 -2.33 10.71 -10.46
N PHE A 408 -2.82 11.23 -9.32
CA PHE A 408 -3.62 12.47 -9.25
C PHE A 408 -2.83 13.70 -8.83
N GLY A 409 -1.60 13.52 -8.38
CA GLY A 409 -0.70 14.60 -7.98
C GLY A 409 -0.92 15.11 -6.56
N THR A 410 0.08 15.86 -6.11
CA THR A 410 0.23 16.34 -4.74
C THR A 410 0.67 17.80 -4.74
N GLU A 411 -0.20 18.67 -4.26
CA GLU A 411 0.06 20.10 -4.17
C GLU A 411 0.94 20.43 -2.93
N PRO A 412 1.76 21.49 -3.00
CA PRO A 412 2.63 21.90 -1.89
C PRO A 412 1.91 22.06 -0.54
N ALA A 413 0.68 22.61 -0.58
CA ALA A 413 -0.15 22.85 0.59
C ALA A 413 -0.51 21.57 1.38
N TYR A 414 -0.50 20.40 0.72
CA TYR A 414 -0.77 19.10 1.34
C TYR A 414 0.51 18.29 1.61
N ASN A 415 1.62 18.63 0.94
CA ASN A 415 2.91 17.96 1.13
C ASN A 415 3.67 18.48 2.36
N HIS A 416 3.66 19.79 2.60
CA HIS A 416 4.37 20.39 3.73
C HIS A 416 3.57 20.20 5.02
N GLU A 417 4.05 19.36 5.93
CA GLU A 417 3.33 18.91 7.13
C GLU A 417 2.93 20.06 8.06
N ASP A 418 3.87 20.92 8.45
CA ASP A 418 3.57 22.03 9.36
C ASP A 418 2.58 23.03 8.76
N TYR A 419 2.82 23.42 7.49
CA TYR A 419 1.93 24.31 6.76
C TYR A 419 0.51 23.72 6.63
N ALA A 420 0.41 22.45 6.27
CA ALA A 420 -0.85 21.77 6.07
C ALA A 420 -1.64 21.64 7.39
N THR A 421 -0.94 21.34 8.49
CA THR A 421 -1.53 21.27 9.83
C THR A 421 -2.04 22.64 10.29
N LEU A 422 -1.22 23.68 10.12
CA LEU A 422 -1.55 25.05 10.51
C LEU A 422 -2.78 25.58 9.77
N HIS A 423 -2.90 25.29 8.47
CA HIS A 423 -3.98 25.80 7.63
C HIS A 423 -5.15 24.82 7.45
N GLY A 424 -5.14 23.69 8.15
CA GLY A 424 -6.25 22.73 8.13
C GLY A 424 -6.38 21.91 6.83
N TYR A 425 -5.33 21.80 6.03
CA TYR A 425 -5.29 20.92 4.86
C TYR A 425 -5.21 19.46 5.29
N ARG A 426 -6.37 18.79 5.33
CA ARG A 426 -6.50 17.38 5.70
C ARG A 426 -6.35 16.47 4.48
N THR A 427 -5.49 15.46 4.59
CA THR A 427 -5.28 14.44 3.56
C THR A 427 -4.95 13.09 4.18
N ASN A 428 -5.28 12.03 3.45
CA ASN A 428 -4.90 10.66 3.80
C ASN A 428 -3.53 10.25 3.24
N TRP A 429 -2.92 11.08 2.38
CA TRP A 429 -1.77 10.71 1.55
C TRP A 429 -0.58 11.67 1.65
N GLY A 430 -0.77 12.93 2.03
CA GLY A 430 0.30 13.95 2.06
C GLY A 430 1.23 13.90 3.29
N TYR A 431 1.78 15.06 3.64
CA TYR A 431 2.70 15.28 4.78
C TYR A 431 4.10 14.65 4.67
N TRP A 432 4.61 14.45 3.45
CA TRP A 432 5.91 13.80 3.26
C TRP A 432 7.10 14.76 3.27
N ASN A 433 6.86 16.07 3.15
CA ASN A 433 7.90 17.09 3.06
C ASN A 433 8.96 16.72 1.99
N LEU A 434 8.51 16.24 0.84
CA LEU A 434 9.38 15.97 -0.33
C LEU A 434 9.45 17.24 -1.19
N ASN A 435 10.44 17.31 -2.09
CA ASN A 435 10.32 18.29 -3.17
C ASN A 435 9.15 17.86 -4.08
N CYS A 436 8.20 18.76 -4.36
CA CYS A 436 6.99 18.41 -5.10
C CYS A 436 7.26 17.84 -6.50
N ARG A 437 8.41 18.14 -7.12
CA ARG A 437 8.82 17.55 -8.40
C ARG A 437 9.18 16.06 -8.30
N GLN A 438 9.33 15.52 -7.10
CA GLN A 438 9.55 14.08 -6.89
C GLN A 438 8.28 13.26 -7.07
N TYR A 439 7.10 13.87 -6.96
CA TYR A 439 5.85 13.23 -7.33
C TYR A 439 5.70 13.19 -8.85
N MET A 440 5.14 12.10 -9.35
CA MET A 440 5.14 11.74 -10.75
C MET A 440 3.73 11.34 -11.18
N THR A 441 3.09 12.19 -11.98
CA THR A 441 1.67 12.09 -12.30
C THR A 441 1.37 11.28 -13.56
N MET A 442 0.14 10.76 -13.64
CA MET A 442 -0.36 10.04 -14.82
C MET A 442 -0.61 10.97 -16.01
N PHE A 443 -1.02 12.22 -15.76
CA PHE A 443 -1.24 13.25 -16.76
C PHE A 443 -0.62 14.58 -16.30
N PRO A 444 -0.31 15.52 -17.21
CA PRO A 444 0.32 16.79 -16.87
C PRO A 444 -0.70 17.80 -16.30
N HIS A 445 -1.42 17.43 -15.24
CA HIS A 445 -2.47 18.26 -14.61
C HIS A 445 -2.03 18.98 -13.34
N THR A 446 -0.86 18.64 -12.77
CA THR A 446 -0.34 19.25 -11.55
C THR A 446 1.08 19.77 -11.80
N PRO A 447 1.27 21.06 -12.13
CA PRO A 447 2.56 21.61 -12.56
C PRO A 447 3.63 21.66 -11.45
N ASP A 448 3.22 21.56 -10.18
CA ASP A 448 4.14 21.40 -9.05
C ASP A 448 4.89 20.04 -9.08
N ASN A 449 4.32 19.05 -9.79
CA ASN A 449 4.83 17.70 -9.90
C ASN A 449 5.49 17.46 -11.26
N SER A 450 6.20 16.34 -11.38
CA SER A 450 6.73 15.87 -12.67
C SER A 450 5.67 15.06 -13.40
N PHE A 451 5.54 15.23 -14.72
CA PHE A 451 4.70 14.36 -15.54
C PHE A 451 5.46 13.09 -15.92
N MET A 452 4.94 11.92 -15.53
CA MET A 452 5.51 10.61 -15.91
C MET A 452 4.78 10.01 -17.10
N GLY A 453 3.46 10.00 -17.07
CA GLY A 453 2.65 9.43 -18.14
C GLY A 453 2.75 7.91 -18.26
N PHE A 454 2.41 7.43 -19.46
CA PHE A 454 2.41 6.04 -19.89
C PHE A 454 2.41 6.02 -21.43
N VAL A 455 2.48 4.83 -22.03
CA VAL A 455 2.54 4.66 -23.48
C VAL A 455 1.19 4.22 -24.05
N ALA A 456 0.72 4.91 -25.09
CA ALA A 456 -0.33 4.40 -25.96
C ALA A 456 0.30 3.58 -27.11
N GLU A 457 -0.38 2.52 -27.55
CA GLU A 457 0.13 1.66 -28.61
C GLU A 457 0.21 2.39 -29.96
N GLU A 458 1.36 2.32 -30.63
CA GLU A 458 1.57 2.95 -31.95
C GLU A 458 1.21 1.96 -33.07
N LEU A 459 0.18 2.29 -33.86
CA LEU A 459 -0.23 1.51 -35.03
C LEU A 459 0.66 1.83 -36.24
N ASN A 460 1.01 0.80 -37.02
CA ASN A 460 1.72 1.02 -38.29
C ASN A 460 0.77 1.51 -39.40
N ASP A 461 1.30 2.07 -40.48
CA ASP A 461 0.46 2.71 -41.51
C ASP A 461 -0.49 1.73 -42.23
N THR A 462 -0.07 0.49 -42.42
CA THR A 462 -0.92 -0.57 -43.01
C THR A 462 -2.09 -0.91 -42.09
N GLU A 463 -1.85 -1.02 -40.78
CA GLU A 463 -2.88 -1.21 -39.76
C GLU A 463 -3.83 -0.01 -39.71
N ARG A 464 -3.29 1.21 -39.73
CA ARG A 464 -4.10 2.45 -39.75
C ARG A 464 -5.08 2.46 -40.92
N LEU A 465 -4.61 2.14 -42.13
CA LEU A 465 -5.44 2.05 -43.33
C LEU A 465 -6.48 0.93 -43.23
N SER A 466 -6.08 -0.25 -42.74
CA SER A 466 -7.00 -1.37 -42.55
C SER A 466 -8.12 -1.05 -41.57
N ILE A 467 -7.78 -0.42 -40.43
CA ILE A 467 -8.76 -0.04 -39.41
C ILE A 467 -9.71 1.04 -39.96
N GLN A 468 -9.19 2.06 -40.66
CA GLN A 468 -10.04 3.08 -41.28
C GLN A 468 -11.07 2.49 -42.26
N ARG A 469 -10.70 1.46 -43.04
CA ARG A 469 -11.61 0.79 -43.97
C ARG A 469 -12.66 -0.09 -43.30
N ASN A 470 -12.33 -0.65 -42.13
CA ASN A 470 -13.18 -1.62 -41.42
C ASN A 470 -13.99 -1.00 -40.27
N LYS A 471 -13.99 0.33 -40.17
CA LYS A 471 -14.65 1.05 -39.08
C LYS A 471 -16.17 1.07 -39.29
N VAL A 472 -16.92 0.78 -38.22
CA VAL A 472 -18.38 0.78 -38.23
C VAL A 472 -18.87 2.11 -37.71
N ASP A 473 -19.45 2.92 -38.60
CA ASP A 473 -19.83 4.30 -38.29
C ASP A 473 -20.98 4.41 -37.26
N SER A 474 -21.78 3.37 -37.10
CA SER A 474 -22.92 3.30 -36.18
C SER A 474 -22.63 2.46 -34.93
N MET A 475 -21.38 2.41 -34.46
CA MET A 475 -20.97 1.59 -33.32
C MET A 475 -20.33 2.44 -32.20
N ALA A 476 -20.86 2.27 -30.98
CA ALA A 476 -20.35 2.90 -29.77
C ALA A 476 -19.88 1.85 -28.75
N VAL A 477 -18.77 2.11 -28.07
CA VAL A 477 -18.26 1.30 -26.96
C VAL A 477 -18.26 2.13 -25.69
N VAL A 478 -18.83 1.59 -24.62
CA VAL A 478 -18.96 2.27 -23.33
C VAL A 478 -17.73 2.06 -22.45
N TYR A 479 -17.25 3.15 -21.85
CA TYR A 479 -16.23 3.16 -20.83
C TYR A 479 -16.85 2.96 -19.43
N GLY A 480 -17.08 1.70 -19.07
CA GLY A 480 -17.55 1.33 -17.73
C GLY A 480 -17.60 -0.19 -17.56
N LYS A 481 -16.69 -0.74 -16.75
CA LYS A 481 -16.51 -2.20 -16.60
C LYS A 481 -17.32 -2.82 -15.46
N GLU A 482 -17.93 -1.99 -14.61
CA GLU A 482 -18.75 -2.43 -13.48
C GLU A 482 -20.20 -1.99 -13.68
N ALA A 483 -21.17 -2.86 -13.35
CA ALA A 483 -22.60 -2.58 -13.52
C ALA A 483 -23.05 -1.31 -12.75
N SER A 484 -22.44 -1.03 -11.60
CA SER A 484 -22.69 0.18 -10.80
C SER A 484 -22.47 1.49 -11.59
N MET A 485 -21.55 1.50 -12.57
CA MET A 485 -21.25 2.67 -13.40
C MET A 485 -22.38 2.97 -14.41
N TRP A 486 -23.22 1.98 -14.71
CA TRP A 486 -24.32 2.08 -15.68
C TRP A 486 -25.63 2.56 -15.05
N LYS A 487 -25.73 2.55 -13.71
CA LYS A 487 -26.93 2.95 -13.00
C LYS A 487 -27.28 4.43 -13.25
N GLY A 488 -28.52 4.70 -13.64
CA GLY A 488 -29.01 6.07 -13.86
C GLY A 488 -28.53 6.68 -15.20
N LYS A 489 -28.06 5.85 -16.13
CA LYS A 489 -27.54 6.26 -17.44
C LYS A 489 -28.51 5.96 -18.59
N GLU A 490 -29.69 5.42 -18.29
CA GLU A 490 -30.66 4.87 -19.24
C GLU A 490 -31.16 5.94 -20.22
N ARG A 491 -31.36 7.18 -19.75
CA ARG A 491 -31.91 8.28 -20.55
C ARG A 491 -31.03 8.61 -21.76
N PHE A 492 -29.73 8.85 -21.56
CA PHE A 492 -28.86 9.21 -22.67
C PHE A 492 -28.44 7.98 -23.49
N LEU A 493 -28.40 6.79 -22.87
CA LEU A 493 -28.19 5.53 -23.61
C LEU A 493 -29.35 5.25 -24.58
N ALA A 494 -30.59 5.53 -24.19
CA ALA A 494 -31.74 5.43 -25.08
C ALA A 494 -31.67 6.41 -26.26
N ILE A 495 -31.15 7.63 -26.04
CA ILE A 495 -30.91 8.58 -27.14
C ILE A 495 -29.81 8.04 -28.06
N LEU A 496 -28.67 7.62 -27.51
CA LEU A 496 -27.55 7.06 -28.28
C LEU A 496 -27.98 5.85 -29.12
N HIS A 497 -28.82 4.96 -28.56
CA HIS A 497 -29.28 3.75 -29.21
C HIS A 497 -30.08 4.00 -30.51
N ARG A 498 -30.68 5.18 -30.66
CA ARG A 498 -31.38 5.58 -31.91
C ARG A 498 -30.41 5.75 -33.09
N TYR A 499 -29.13 5.99 -32.81
CA TYR A 499 -28.12 6.31 -33.82
C TYR A 499 -27.03 5.24 -33.92
N MET A 500 -26.75 4.51 -32.84
CA MET A 500 -25.64 3.56 -32.77
C MET A 500 -25.99 2.29 -31.99
N ASP A 501 -25.39 1.17 -32.41
CA ASP A 501 -25.26 -0.04 -31.60
C ASP A 501 -24.35 0.24 -30.40
N ILE A 502 -24.81 -0.12 -29.20
CA ILE A 502 -24.08 0.14 -27.95
C ILE A 502 -23.44 -1.14 -27.44
N HIS A 503 -22.13 -1.12 -27.28
CA HIS A 503 -21.31 -2.23 -26.81
C HIS A 503 -20.74 -1.94 -25.43
N GLY A 504 -20.70 -2.95 -24.56
CA GLY A 504 -20.12 -2.86 -23.23
C GLY A 504 -19.12 -3.99 -22.95
N THR A 505 -18.22 -3.77 -21.99
CA THR A 505 -17.29 -4.80 -21.50
C THR A 505 -17.43 -4.95 -19.98
N VAL A 506 -18.66 -5.23 -19.55
CA VAL A 506 -19.05 -5.26 -18.13
C VAL A 506 -18.82 -6.64 -17.56
N TYR A 507 -18.16 -6.71 -16.40
CA TYR A 507 -18.01 -7.96 -15.66
C TYR A 507 -19.36 -8.50 -15.20
N TYR A 508 -19.55 -9.81 -15.32
CA TYR A 508 -20.66 -10.53 -14.71
C TYR A 508 -20.22 -11.92 -14.31
N GLU A 509 -20.83 -12.44 -13.24
CA GLU A 509 -20.68 -13.84 -12.86
C GLU A 509 -21.64 -14.66 -13.73
N THR A 510 -21.21 -15.82 -14.21
CA THR A 510 -21.94 -16.66 -15.18
C THR A 510 -23.38 -17.00 -14.78
N GLN A 511 -23.73 -16.87 -13.50
CA GLN A 511 -25.07 -17.15 -12.97
C GLN A 511 -26.00 -15.94 -12.89
N ARG A 512 -25.52 -14.70 -13.10
CA ARG A 512 -26.34 -13.49 -13.07
C ARG A 512 -25.96 -12.56 -14.23
N PRO A 513 -26.83 -12.33 -15.21
CA PRO A 513 -26.55 -11.37 -16.27
C PRO A 513 -26.35 -9.97 -15.65
N PRO A 514 -25.45 -9.15 -16.21
CA PRO A 514 -25.14 -7.84 -15.66
C PRO A 514 -26.36 -6.92 -15.77
N GLU A 515 -26.51 -6.03 -14.78
CA GLU A 515 -27.50 -4.95 -14.80
C GLU A 515 -27.11 -3.88 -15.83
N VAL A 516 -27.32 -4.18 -17.12
CA VAL A 516 -27.17 -3.26 -18.24
C VAL A 516 -28.46 -3.26 -19.07
N PRO A 517 -28.81 -2.15 -19.76
CA PRO A 517 -30.00 -2.12 -20.60
C PRO A 517 -30.01 -3.23 -21.67
N ALA A 518 -31.17 -3.81 -21.95
CA ALA A 518 -31.31 -5.00 -22.81
C ALA A 518 -30.80 -4.80 -24.25
N PHE A 519 -30.77 -3.56 -24.76
CA PHE A 519 -30.25 -3.23 -26.08
C PHE A 519 -28.71 -3.16 -26.14
N VAL A 520 -28.01 -3.30 -25.00
CA VAL A 520 -26.55 -3.25 -24.93
C VAL A 520 -25.97 -4.62 -25.26
N LYS A 521 -25.09 -4.65 -26.27
CA LYS A 521 -24.30 -5.83 -26.64
C LYS A 521 -23.10 -5.93 -25.67
N ASN A 522 -23.28 -6.64 -24.56
CA ASN A 522 -22.19 -6.85 -23.59
C ASN A 522 -21.25 -7.99 -24.02
N HIS A 523 -19.95 -7.73 -24.03
CA HIS A 523 -18.89 -8.68 -24.41
C HIS A 523 -18.22 -9.33 -23.20
N GLY A 524 -18.65 -9.00 -21.98
CA GLY A 524 -17.92 -9.40 -20.77
C GLY A 524 -16.58 -8.69 -20.65
N LEU A 525 -15.72 -9.17 -19.75
CA LEU A 525 -14.34 -8.68 -19.67
C LEU A 525 -13.53 -9.24 -20.83
N LEU A 526 -13.05 -8.34 -21.68
CA LEU A 526 -12.20 -8.70 -22.81
C LEU A 526 -10.72 -8.64 -22.43
N PRO A 527 -9.90 -9.60 -22.89
CA PRO A 527 -8.45 -9.43 -22.97
C PRO A 527 -8.08 -8.18 -23.76
N GLN A 528 -6.92 -7.59 -23.46
CA GLN A 528 -6.51 -6.30 -24.04
C GLN A 528 -6.50 -6.30 -25.58
N GLN A 529 -6.11 -7.41 -26.22
CA GLN A 529 -6.07 -7.52 -27.68
C GLN A 529 -7.49 -7.49 -28.29
N GLU A 530 -8.44 -8.19 -27.66
CA GLU A 530 -9.84 -8.21 -28.09
C GLU A 530 -10.52 -6.86 -27.84
N LEU A 531 -10.21 -6.20 -26.72
CA LEU A 531 -10.65 -4.84 -26.46
C LEU A 531 -10.17 -3.87 -27.55
N GLN A 532 -8.90 -3.98 -27.97
CA GLN A 532 -8.40 -3.16 -29.07
C GLN A 532 -9.10 -3.47 -30.40
N GLN A 533 -9.35 -4.75 -30.72
CA GLN A 533 -10.12 -5.09 -31.91
C GLN A 533 -11.54 -4.50 -31.89
N LEU A 534 -12.17 -4.46 -30.72
CA LEU A 534 -13.46 -3.81 -30.53
C LEU A 534 -13.37 -2.29 -30.77
N LEU A 535 -12.37 -1.63 -30.18
CA LEU A 535 -12.14 -0.20 -30.35
C LEU A 535 -11.80 0.18 -31.81
N ARG A 536 -11.02 -0.64 -32.51
CA ARG A 536 -10.70 -0.45 -33.94
C ARG A 536 -11.96 -0.45 -34.83
N LYS A 537 -13.00 -1.18 -34.44
CA LYS A 537 -14.28 -1.21 -35.16
C LYS A 537 -15.19 -0.05 -34.77
N ALA A 538 -15.15 0.41 -33.52
CA ALA A 538 -16.09 1.38 -33.00
C ALA A 538 -15.81 2.81 -33.51
N LYS A 539 -16.87 3.57 -33.83
CA LYS A 539 -16.75 5.01 -34.12
C LYS A 539 -16.59 5.83 -32.84
N LEU A 540 -17.36 5.49 -31.82
CA LEU A 540 -17.51 6.27 -30.60
C LEU A 540 -17.04 5.47 -29.39
N PHE A 541 -16.29 6.12 -28.51
CA PHE A 541 -16.03 5.65 -27.15
C PHE A 541 -16.69 6.62 -26.17
N ILE A 542 -17.60 6.16 -25.31
CA ILE A 542 -18.41 7.03 -24.46
C ILE A 542 -18.08 6.82 -22.98
N GLY A 543 -17.72 7.91 -22.30
CA GLY A 543 -17.48 7.98 -20.87
C GLY A 543 -18.73 8.30 -20.08
N PHE A 544 -18.90 7.70 -18.89
CA PHE A 544 -20.05 7.92 -18.00
C PHE A 544 -19.80 8.89 -16.84
N GLY A 545 -18.59 9.46 -16.76
CA GLY A 545 -18.13 10.34 -15.68
C GLY A 545 -17.21 9.66 -14.68
N PHE A 546 -17.09 8.32 -14.74
CA PHE A 546 -16.16 7.53 -13.94
C PHE A 546 -15.74 6.29 -14.74
N PRO A 547 -14.48 5.81 -14.65
CA PRO A 547 -13.37 6.36 -13.85
C PRO A 547 -12.80 7.67 -14.40
N TYR A 548 -12.19 8.46 -13.51
CA TYR A 548 -11.52 9.72 -13.83
C TYR A 548 -10.12 9.46 -14.39
N GLU A 549 -9.73 10.23 -15.41
CA GLU A 549 -8.33 10.32 -15.89
C GLU A 549 -7.65 8.95 -16.03
N GLY A 550 -8.34 8.00 -16.65
CA GLY A 550 -7.79 6.67 -16.95
C GLY A 550 -7.15 6.62 -18.34
N PRO A 551 -6.39 5.56 -18.65
CA PRO A 551 -5.70 5.45 -19.95
C PRO A 551 -6.64 5.08 -21.12
N ALA A 552 -7.79 4.46 -20.85
CA ALA A 552 -8.66 3.88 -21.88
C ALA A 552 -9.18 4.89 -22.92
N PRO A 553 -9.54 6.14 -22.57
CA PRO A 553 -9.89 7.14 -23.57
C PRO A 553 -8.78 7.43 -24.58
N LEU A 554 -7.51 7.50 -24.13
CA LEU A 554 -6.39 7.70 -25.06
C LEU A 554 -6.15 6.46 -25.93
N GLU A 555 -6.32 5.25 -25.40
CA GLU A 555 -6.26 4.02 -26.21
C GLU A 555 -7.37 4.01 -27.27
N ALA A 556 -8.57 4.48 -26.95
CA ALA A 556 -9.68 4.57 -27.90
C ALA A 556 -9.40 5.60 -29.00
N ILE A 557 -8.90 6.80 -28.65
CA ILE A 557 -8.53 7.86 -29.60
C ILE A 557 -7.40 7.37 -30.53
N ALA A 558 -6.41 6.67 -29.99
CA ALA A 558 -5.33 6.06 -30.76
C ALA A 558 -5.83 5.04 -31.80
N ASN A 559 -6.92 4.32 -31.50
CA ASN A 559 -7.59 3.41 -32.44
C ASN A 559 -8.64 4.11 -33.33
N GLY A 560 -8.71 5.44 -33.27
CA GLY A 560 -9.53 6.28 -34.14
C GLY A 560 -10.93 6.58 -33.62
N CYS A 561 -11.29 6.17 -32.40
CA CYS A 561 -12.59 6.54 -31.81
C CYS A 561 -12.66 8.05 -31.53
N ILE A 562 -13.86 8.62 -31.66
CA ILE A 562 -14.19 9.87 -30.97
C ILE A 562 -14.48 9.52 -29.52
N PHE A 563 -13.92 10.26 -28.57
CA PHE A 563 -14.23 10.14 -27.15
C PHE A 563 -15.29 11.18 -26.75
N LEU A 564 -16.47 10.70 -26.37
CA LEU A 564 -17.54 11.53 -25.81
C LEU A 564 -17.55 11.41 -24.29
N GLN A 565 -17.44 12.54 -23.60
CA GLN A 565 -17.36 12.57 -22.14
C GLN A 565 -18.29 13.61 -21.51
N PRO A 566 -18.73 13.40 -20.27
CA PRO A 566 -19.55 14.36 -19.57
C PRO A 566 -18.72 15.56 -19.11
N LYS A 567 -19.34 16.74 -19.21
CA LYS A 567 -18.92 17.97 -18.55
C LYS A 567 -19.45 18.00 -17.12
N PHE A 568 -18.63 18.41 -16.16
CA PHE A 568 -19.02 18.55 -14.76
C PHE A 568 -19.29 20.01 -14.40
N LYS A 569 -20.51 20.28 -13.96
CA LYS A 569 -20.95 21.58 -13.45
C LYS A 569 -21.73 21.38 -12.14
N PRO A 570 -21.17 21.79 -10.98
CA PRO A 570 -19.83 22.34 -10.78
C PRO A 570 -18.73 21.31 -11.08
N SER A 571 -17.49 21.77 -11.27
CA SER A 571 -16.33 20.88 -11.41
C SER A 571 -16.11 20.06 -10.13
N HIS A 572 -15.65 18.82 -10.27
CA HIS A 572 -15.44 17.92 -9.14
C HIS A 572 -14.08 18.17 -8.49
N SER A 573 -14.00 18.09 -7.16
CA SER A 573 -12.78 18.27 -6.38
C SER A 573 -12.88 17.53 -5.04
N SER A 574 -11.81 17.59 -4.24
CA SER A 574 -11.78 17.04 -2.89
C SER A 574 -12.81 17.66 -1.93
N LEU A 575 -13.35 18.84 -2.26
CA LEU A 575 -14.33 19.57 -1.45
C LEU A 575 -15.78 19.10 -1.68
N ASN A 576 -16.12 18.65 -2.89
CA ASN A 576 -17.51 18.40 -3.28
C ASN A 576 -17.79 16.98 -3.81
N HIS A 577 -16.76 16.15 -3.98
CA HIS A 577 -16.94 14.81 -4.56
C HIS A 577 -16.21 13.73 -3.75
N GLU A 578 -16.91 12.65 -3.41
CA GLU A 578 -16.43 11.60 -2.49
C GLU A 578 -15.14 10.94 -2.96
N PHE A 579 -15.03 10.59 -4.25
CA PHE A 579 -13.81 9.99 -4.81
C PHE A 579 -12.53 10.83 -4.59
N PHE A 580 -12.63 12.16 -4.60
CA PHE A 580 -11.48 13.04 -4.42
C PHE A 580 -11.23 13.39 -2.96
N ARG A 581 -12.13 13.04 -2.04
CA ARG A 581 -12.01 13.36 -0.62
C ARG A 581 -10.73 12.76 -0.04
N GLY A 582 -9.95 13.58 0.66
CA GLY A 582 -8.69 13.18 1.30
C GLY A 582 -7.50 13.05 0.35
N LYS A 583 -7.66 13.19 -0.98
CA LYS A 583 -6.52 13.30 -1.90
C LYS A 583 -5.75 14.60 -1.64
N PRO A 584 -4.41 14.61 -1.81
CA PRO A 584 -3.55 15.73 -1.40
C PRO A 584 -3.52 16.86 -2.45
N THR A 585 -4.69 17.29 -2.93
CA THR A 585 -4.84 18.33 -3.94
C THR A 585 -6.23 18.99 -3.85
N SER A 586 -6.27 20.29 -4.13
CA SER A 586 -7.47 21.11 -4.33
C SER A 586 -7.88 21.22 -5.80
N ARG A 587 -7.18 20.56 -6.72
CA ARG A 587 -7.45 20.60 -8.16
C ARG A 587 -8.90 20.26 -8.47
N GLN A 588 -9.49 21.05 -9.35
CA GLN A 588 -10.83 20.86 -9.86
C GLN A 588 -10.78 20.17 -11.22
N VAL A 589 -11.72 19.25 -11.44
CA VAL A 589 -11.81 18.42 -12.64
C VAL A 589 -13.11 18.81 -13.38
N SER A 590 -12.98 19.39 -14.57
CA SER A 590 -14.09 19.95 -15.37
C SER A 590 -14.85 18.93 -16.20
N SER A 591 -14.27 17.75 -16.43
CA SER A 591 -14.83 16.66 -17.23
C SER A 591 -14.23 15.32 -16.81
N GLN A 592 -14.71 14.20 -17.32
CA GLN A 592 -14.18 12.88 -16.93
C GLN A 592 -12.67 12.74 -17.18
N HIS A 593 -12.16 13.37 -18.23
CA HIS A 593 -10.75 13.34 -18.62
C HIS A 593 -10.28 14.74 -19.08
N PRO A 594 -9.90 15.65 -18.16
CA PRO A 594 -9.53 17.02 -18.50
C PRO A 594 -8.36 17.13 -19.48
N TYR A 595 -7.39 16.22 -19.40
CA TYR A 595 -6.29 16.19 -20.38
C TYR A 595 -6.80 16.02 -21.82
N ALA A 596 -7.78 15.13 -22.02
CA ALA A 596 -8.35 14.87 -23.34
C ALA A 596 -9.22 16.07 -23.79
N GLU A 597 -9.92 16.71 -22.86
CA GLU A 597 -10.66 17.95 -23.12
C GLU A 597 -9.73 19.08 -23.59
N GLN A 598 -8.64 19.33 -22.86
CA GLN A 598 -7.81 20.52 -23.03
C GLN A 598 -6.73 20.37 -24.11
N TYR A 599 -6.08 19.20 -24.20
CA TYR A 599 -4.89 19.01 -25.06
C TYR A 599 -5.18 18.23 -26.34
N ILE A 600 -6.34 17.58 -26.45
CA ILE A 600 -6.79 16.91 -27.68
C ILE A 600 -7.98 17.66 -28.27
N GLY A 601 -9.07 17.78 -27.52
CA GLY A 601 -10.24 18.53 -27.94
C GLY A 601 -10.93 17.98 -29.21
N ARG A 602 -11.78 18.80 -29.82
CA ARG A 602 -12.50 18.43 -31.05
C ARG A 602 -11.52 18.30 -32.24
N PRO A 603 -11.76 17.38 -33.19
CA PRO A 603 -12.94 16.50 -33.29
C PRO A 603 -12.83 15.19 -32.48
N HIS A 604 -11.66 14.84 -31.97
CA HIS A 604 -11.41 13.55 -31.30
C HIS A 604 -12.05 13.45 -29.92
N VAL A 605 -12.25 14.56 -29.24
CA VAL A 605 -12.85 14.63 -27.91
C VAL A 605 -13.98 15.63 -27.91
N ILE A 606 -15.16 15.17 -27.47
CA ILE A 606 -16.35 15.99 -27.34
C ILE A 606 -16.80 15.94 -25.88
N THR A 607 -16.87 17.11 -25.26
CA THR A 607 -17.27 17.29 -23.86
C THR A 607 -18.60 18.01 -23.81
N VAL A 608 -19.65 17.37 -23.28
CA VAL A 608 -21.01 17.93 -23.23
C VAL A 608 -21.70 17.63 -21.91
N ASP A 609 -22.71 18.42 -21.56
CA ASP A 609 -23.55 18.13 -20.38
C ASP A 609 -24.54 16.99 -20.68
N PHE A 610 -24.32 15.83 -20.05
CA PHE A 610 -25.18 14.65 -20.25
C PHE A 610 -26.58 14.83 -19.65
N ASN A 611 -26.79 15.81 -18.77
CA ASN A 611 -28.12 16.15 -18.25
C ASN A 611 -28.96 16.94 -19.26
N ASN A 612 -28.30 17.58 -20.24
CA ASN A 612 -28.95 18.29 -21.32
C ASN A 612 -29.15 17.38 -22.54
N SER A 613 -30.32 16.77 -22.65
CA SER A 613 -30.61 15.82 -23.75
C SER A 613 -30.49 16.43 -25.13
N GLN A 614 -30.81 17.71 -25.31
CA GLN A 614 -30.69 18.37 -26.62
C GLN A 614 -29.23 18.55 -27.03
N GLU A 615 -28.39 19.00 -26.09
CA GLU A 615 -26.95 19.13 -26.30
C GLU A 615 -26.30 17.76 -26.58
N PHE A 616 -26.69 16.74 -25.81
CA PHE A 616 -26.21 15.37 -26.01
C PHE A 616 -26.62 14.82 -27.38
N GLU A 617 -27.89 14.93 -27.76
CA GLU A 617 -28.37 14.44 -29.06
C GLU A 617 -27.74 15.19 -30.24
N SER A 618 -27.59 16.50 -30.14
CA SER A 618 -26.87 17.31 -31.13
C SER A 618 -25.43 16.84 -31.29
N ALA A 619 -24.74 16.53 -30.19
CA ALA A 619 -23.38 16.01 -30.23
C ALA A 619 -23.31 14.64 -30.93
N ILE A 620 -24.28 13.74 -30.72
CA ILE A 620 -24.34 12.46 -31.44
C ILE A 620 -24.55 12.70 -32.95
N GLN A 621 -25.45 13.60 -33.34
CA GLN A 621 -25.67 13.93 -34.75
C GLN A 621 -24.41 14.50 -35.42
N ASP A 622 -23.66 15.35 -34.71
CA ASP A 622 -22.37 15.87 -35.18
C ASP A 622 -21.34 14.74 -35.32
N ILE A 623 -21.25 13.84 -34.33
CA ILE A 623 -20.36 12.67 -34.36
C ILE A 623 -20.65 11.83 -35.60
N MET A 624 -21.92 11.56 -35.91
CA MET A 624 -22.30 10.75 -37.08
C MET A 624 -21.74 11.31 -38.39
N LYS A 625 -21.70 12.63 -38.53
CA LYS A 625 -21.18 13.34 -39.72
C LYS A 625 -19.66 13.50 -39.72
N THR A 626 -19.02 13.40 -38.55
CA THR A 626 -17.59 13.66 -38.39
C THR A 626 -16.76 12.48 -38.89
N LYS A 627 -15.70 12.78 -39.67
CA LYS A 627 -14.62 11.85 -40.00
C LYS A 627 -13.40 12.19 -39.18
N VAL A 628 -12.79 11.18 -38.54
CA VAL A 628 -11.66 11.36 -37.63
C VAL A 628 -10.52 10.45 -38.07
N SER A 629 -9.31 11.02 -38.15
CA SER A 629 -8.07 10.28 -38.30
C SER A 629 -7.55 9.84 -36.93
N MET A 630 -6.80 8.73 -36.89
CA MET A 630 -6.14 8.28 -35.67
C MET A 630 -5.15 9.31 -35.16
N PHE A 631 -5.06 9.44 -33.83
CA PHE A 631 -4.22 10.40 -33.12
C PHE A 631 -3.61 9.74 -31.88
N THR A 632 -2.30 9.87 -31.68
CA THR A 632 -1.55 9.33 -30.54
C THR A 632 -0.70 10.39 -29.89
#